data_AF-T1BLI9-F1
#
_entry.id   AF-T1BLI9-F1
#
_cell.length_a   1.000
_cell.length_b   1.000
_cell.length_c   1.000
_cell.angle_alpha   90.00
_cell.angle_beta   90.00
_cell.angle_gamma   90.00
#
_symmetry.space_group_name_H-M   'P 1'
#
loop_
_entity.id
_entity.type
_entity.pdbx_description
1 polymer ?
#
loop_
_entity_poly.entity_id
_entity_poly.type
_entity_poly.pdbx_seq_one_letter_code
_entity_poly.pdbx_strand_id
1 'polypeptide(L)'
;MDRFVCIHGHFYQPPRENPWLERVEVQDSAAPYHDWNERITAECYAPNTRSRIMDPEGRTLKIVNNFASISFDVGPTLLSWLESEAPEVYERILTADRESRRRFGGHGSAMAQSFNHTILPLASEDDRRLQIRWGLMDFESRF
;
A
#
# COMPACT_ATOMS: atom_id res chain seq x y z
N MET A 1 -15.77 -17.66 -24.59
CA MET A 1 -16.31 -16.74 -23.59
C MET A 1 -15.15 -16.35 -22.70
N ASP A 2 -14.80 -15.07 -22.67
CA ASP A 2 -13.66 -14.62 -21.89
C ASP A 2 -13.97 -14.74 -20.39
N ARG A 3 -13.01 -15.26 -19.63
CA ARG A 3 -13.11 -15.39 -18.18
C ARG A 3 -12.23 -14.32 -17.55
N PHE A 4 -12.79 -13.60 -16.58
CA PHE A 4 -12.08 -12.53 -15.87
C PHE A 4 -11.90 -12.91 -14.41
N VAL A 5 -10.77 -12.48 -13.83
CA VAL A 5 -10.48 -12.57 -12.39
C VAL A 5 -10.14 -11.17 -11.92
N CYS A 6 -10.79 -10.71 -10.85
CA CYS A 6 -10.49 -9.45 -10.19
C CYS A 6 -9.85 -9.73 -8.83
N ILE A 7 -8.75 -9.06 -8.55
CA ILE A 7 -8.07 -9.09 -7.26
C ILE A 7 -7.95 -7.64 -6.79
N HIS A 8 -8.28 -7.42 -5.53
CA HIS A 8 -8.13 -6.14 -4.86
C HIS A 8 -7.30 -6.32 -3.60
N GLY A 9 -6.23 -5.52 -3.45
CA GLY A 9 -5.39 -5.51 -2.27
C GLY A 9 -5.61 -4.25 -1.44
N HIS A 10 -6.07 -4.43 -0.20
CA HIS A 10 -6.25 -3.36 0.76
C HIS A 10 -5.11 -3.38 1.78
N PHE A 11 -4.33 -2.29 1.86
CA PHE A 11 -3.12 -2.20 2.67
C PHE A 11 -3.17 -1.03 3.64
N TYR A 12 -2.99 -1.30 4.93
CA TYR A 12 -3.04 -0.28 5.98
C TYR A 12 -2.17 -0.67 7.18
N GLN A 13 -1.54 0.32 7.80
CA GLN A 13 -0.99 0.25 9.15
C GLN A 13 -1.45 1.50 9.92
N PRO A 14 -1.94 1.37 11.16
CA PRO A 14 -2.19 2.52 12.00
C PRO A 14 -0.88 3.25 12.31
N PRO A 15 -0.92 4.56 12.64
CA PRO A 15 0.23 5.25 13.21
C PRO A 15 0.71 4.50 14.46
N ARG A 16 2.02 4.27 14.55
CA ARG A 16 2.67 3.55 15.66
C ARG A 16 3.76 4.38 16.32
N GLU A 17 3.99 5.58 15.82
CA GLU A 17 5.01 6.51 16.28
C GLU A 17 4.67 7.01 17.68
N ASN A 18 5.68 7.06 18.53
CA ASN A 18 5.57 7.75 19.81
C ASN A 18 5.47 9.26 19.53
N PRO A 19 4.44 9.97 20.04
CA PRO A 19 4.19 11.36 19.66
C PRO A 19 5.23 12.35 20.21
N TRP A 20 6.12 11.93 21.12
CA TRP A 20 7.26 12.76 21.56
C TRP A 20 8.54 12.47 20.79
N LEU A 21 8.70 11.26 20.27
CA LEU A 21 9.91 10.83 19.57
C LEU A 21 9.76 10.91 18.06
N GLU A 22 8.52 10.99 17.56
CA GLU A 22 8.14 10.95 16.15
C GLU A 22 8.72 9.72 15.44
N ARG A 23 8.87 8.61 16.19
CA ARG A 23 9.42 7.34 15.71
C ARG A 23 8.69 6.17 16.35
N VAL A 24 8.59 5.08 15.60
CA VAL A 24 8.14 3.80 16.14
C VAL A 24 9.21 3.29 17.10
N GLU A 25 8.81 2.80 18.27
CA GLU A 25 9.72 2.16 19.23
C GLU A 25 9.91 0.68 18.88
N VAL A 26 10.96 0.05 19.42
CA VAL A 26 11.21 -1.39 19.22
C VAL A 26 10.00 -2.20 19.69
N GLN A 27 9.58 -3.17 18.87
CA GLN A 27 8.49 -4.09 19.20
C GLN A 27 9.00 -5.53 19.13
N ASP A 28 9.30 -6.15 20.28
CA ASP A 28 9.92 -7.48 20.37
C ASP A 28 9.20 -8.58 19.57
N SER A 29 7.87 -8.49 19.46
CA SER A 29 7.05 -9.42 18.69
C SER A 29 7.26 -9.35 17.17
N ALA A 30 7.91 -8.29 16.68
CA ALA A 30 8.29 -8.12 15.28
C ALA A 30 9.67 -8.72 14.94
N ALA A 31 10.35 -9.35 15.90
CA ALA A 31 11.65 -9.96 15.67
C ALA A 31 11.66 -10.86 14.42
N PRO A 32 12.73 -10.81 13.59
CA PRO A 32 14.00 -10.10 13.84
C PRO A 32 14.01 -8.60 13.46
N TYR A 33 12.87 -8.03 13.06
CA TYR A 33 12.78 -6.63 12.65
C TYR A 33 12.61 -5.69 13.85
N HIS A 34 12.89 -4.40 13.65
CA HIS A 34 12.76 -3.39 14.69
C HIS A 34 11.31 -3.26 15.19
N ASP A 35 10.36 -3.23 14.26
CA ASP A 35 8.94 -3.10 14.54
C ASP A 35 8.05 -3.76 13.47
N TRP A 36 6.73 -3.74 13.70
CA TRP A 36 5.77 -4.37 12.79
C TRP A 36 5.68 -3.72 11.42
N ASN A 37 5.94 -2.41 11.28
CA ASN A 37 5.93 -1.76 9.97
C ASN A 37 7.09 -2.27 9.12
N GLU A 38 8.29 -2.37 9.70
CA GLU A 38 9.45 -2.96 9.00
C GLU A 38 9.20 -4.42 8.60
N ARG A 39 8.72 -5.24 9.55
CA ARG A 39 8.46 -6.66 9.30
C ARG A 39 7.48 -6.86 8.15
N ILE A 40 6.35 -6.18 8.20
CA ILE A 40 5.29 -6.35 7.20
C ILE A 40 5.75 -5.75 5.86
N THR A 41 6.56 -4.70 5.87
CA THR A 41 7.19 -4.19 4.65
C THR A 41 8.09 -5.23 4.00
N ALA A 42 8.94 -5.90 4.78
CA ALA A 42 9.84 -6.94 4.28
C ALA A 42 9.11 -8.21 3.82
N GLU A 43 8.05 -8.61 4.51
CA GLU A 43 7.32 -9.87 4.26
C GLU A 43 6.16 -9.71 3.27
N CYS A 44 5.62 -8.50 3.08
CA CYS A 44 4.41 -8.27 2.27
C CYS A 44 4.58 -7.17 1.22
N TYR A 45 4.83 -5.92 1.62
CA TYR A 45 4.79 -4.79 0.68
C TYR A 45 5.92 -4.88 -0.35
N ALA A 46 7.16 -5.05 0.11
CA ALA A 46 8.31 -5.15 -0.78
C ALA A 46 8.21 -6.37 -1.72
N PRO A 47 7.88 -7.60 -1.26
CA PRO A 47 7.69 -8.74 -2.15
C PRO A 47 6.58 -8.53 -3.20
N ASN A 48 5.50 -7.80 -2.88
CA ASN A 48 4.47 -7.49 -3.87
C ASN A 48 4.98 -6.57 -5.00
N THR A 49 5.94 -5.70 -4.72
CA THR A 49 6.56 -4.86 -5.77
C THR A 49 7.51 -5.63 -6.69
N ARG A 50 7.97 -6.83 -6.29
CA ARG A 50 8.96 -7.67 -7.00
C ARG A 50 8.66 -9.16 -6.83
N SER A 51 7.44 -9.54 -7.16
CA SER A 51 6.94 -10.91 -7.07
C SER A 51 7.53 -11.80 -8.18
N ARG A 52 7.89 -13.04 -7.85
CA ARG A 52 8.48 -13.99 -8.79
C ARG A 52 7.40 -14.89 -9.37
N ILE A 53 7.29 -14.91 -10.69
CA ILE A 53 6.61 -15.98 -11.42
C ILE A 53 7.65 -17.08 -11.65
N MET A 54 7.34 -18.28 -11.18
CA MET A 54 8.24 -19.43 -11.24
C MET A 54 7.68 -20.53 -12.14
N ASP A 55 8.56 -21.35 -12.71
CA ASP A 55 8.18 -22.59 -13.40
C ASP A 55 7.96 -23.75 -12.41
N PRO A 56 7.49 -24.94 -12.88
CA PRO A 56 7.29 -26.10 -12.02
C PRO A 56 8.56 -26.60 -11.32
N GLU A 57 9.74 -26.27 -11.85
CA GLU A 57 11.04 -26.62 -11.27
C GLU A 57 11.55 -25.56 -10.28
N GLY A 58 10.79 -24.50 -10.02
CA GLY A 58 11.11 -23.44 -9.07
C GLY A 58 12.08 -22.37 -9.60
N ARG A 59 12.37 -22.35 -10.91
CA ARG A 59 13.22 -21.33 -11.52
C ARG A 59 12.40 -20.06 -11.78
N THR A 60 13.02 -18.90 -11.59
CA THR A 60 12.35 -17.61 -11.82
C THR A 60 12.22 -17.34 -13.32
N LEU A 61 10.98 -17.27 -13.81
CA LEU A 61 10.66 -16.91 -15.20
C LEU A 61 10.57 -15.39 -15.39
N LYS A 62 9.96 -14.70 -14.42
CA LYS A 62 9.76 -13.26 -14.47
C LYS A 62 9.64 -12.68 -13.07
N ILE A 63 10.09 -11.43 -12.92
CA ILE A 63 9.79 -10.61 -11.75
C ILE A 63 8.73 -9.59 -12.16
N VAL A 64 7.64 -9.50 -11.42
CA VAL A 64 6.50 -8.63 -11.69
C VAL A 64 6.18 -7.75 -10.48
N ASN A 65 5.62 -6.58 -10.74
CA ASN A 65 4.98 -5.77 -9.72
C ASN A 65 3.49 -6.16 -9.66
N ASN A 66 3.05 -6.78 -8.56
CA ASN A 66 1.67 -7.22 -8.40
C ASN A 66 0.72 -6.02 -8.43
N PHE A 67 1.11 -4.89 -7.83
CA PHE A 67 0.32 -3.65 -7.82
C PHE A 67 0.00 -3.13 -9.23
N ALA A 68 0.85 -3.41 -10.23
CA ALA A 68 0.61 -3.03 -11.62
C ALA A 68 -0.38 -3.94 -12.37
N SER A 69 -0.91 -4.97 -11.69
CA SER A 69 -1.77 -6.02 -12.26
C SER A 69 -3.09 -6.20 -11.51
N ILE A 70 -3.21 -5.66 -10.30
CA ILE A 70 -4.40 -5.74 -9.45
C ILE A 70 -4.92 -4.32 -9.16
N SER A 71 -6.15 -4.19 -8.67
CA SER A 71 -6.57 -2.94 -8.01
C SER A 71 -6.04 -2.91 -6.58
N PHE A 72 -5.72 -1.74 -6.05
CA PHE A 72 -5.21 -1.63 -4.68
C PHE A 72 -5.49 -0.27 -4.06
N ASP A 73 -5.52 -0.21 -2.73
CA ASP A 73 -5.46 1.02 -1.97
C ASP A 73 -4.44 0.87 -0.82
N VAL A 74 -3.70 1.95 -0.54
CA VAL A 74 -2.69 1.98 0.53
C VAL A 74 -2.98 3.18 1.43
N GLY A 75 -3.02 2.94 2.75
CA GLY A 75 -3.44 3.95 3.71
C GLY A 75 -2.47 5.13 3.77
N PRO A 76 -2.93 6.38 3.93
CA PRO A 76 -2.05 7.56 4.00
C PRO A 76 -0.98 7.47 5.08
N THR A 77 -1.31 6.87 6.23
CA THR A 77 -0.37 6.66 7.34
C THR A 77 0.76 5.69 6.95
N LEU A 78 0.42 4.61 6.25
CA LEU A 78 1.40 3.66 5.74
C LEU A 78 2.23 4.27 4.60
N LEU A 79 1.62 5.01 3.67
CA LEU A 79 2.34 5.68 2.59
C LEU A 79 3.35 6.69 3.13
N SER A 80 2.97 7.47 4.14
CA SER A 80 3.85 8.43 4.80
C SER A 80 5.04 7.74 5.48
N TRP A 81 4.80 6.62 6.16
CA TRP A 81 5.89 5.84 6.78
C TRP A 81 6.81 5.19 5.73
N LEU A 82 6.25 4.64 4.65
CA LEU A 82 7.04 4.05 3.56
C LEU A 82 7.90 5.09 2.83
N GLU A 83 7.41 6.33 2.69
CA GLU A 83 8.14 7.42 2.06
C GLU A 83 9.44 7.74 2.82
N SER A 84 9.43 7.72 4.15
CA SER A 84 10.63 7.97 4.95
C SER A 84 11.49 6.71 5.19
N GLU A 85 10.87 5.60 5.59
CA GLU A 85 11.59 4.42 6.08
C GLU A 85 11.88 3.38 4.99
N ALA A 86 11.09 3.35 3.91
CA ALA A 86 11.24 2.37 2.83
C ALA A 86 11.02 2.99 1.42
N PRO A 87 11.77 4.05 1.05
CA PRO A 87 11.51 4.85 -0.16
C PRO A 87 11.54 4.02 -1.46
N GLU A 88 12.35 2.96 -1.53
CA GLU A 88 12.35 2.06 -2.69
C GLU A 88 10.99 1.35 -2.86
N VAL A 89 10.37 0.90 -1.76
CA VAL A 89 9.07 0.23 -1.80
C VAL A 89 7.98 1.23 -2.16
N TYR A 90 8.03 2.41 -1.55
CA TYR A 90 7.13 3.53 -1.83
C TYR A 90 7.12 3.89 -3.34
N GLU A 91 8.28 4.18 -3.91
CA GLU A 91 8.40 4.54 -5.33
C GLU A 91 7.94 3.43 -6.27
N ARG A 92 8.17 2.17 -5.91
CA ARG A 92 7.68 1.04 -6.70
C ARG A 92 6.17 0.88 -6.66
N ILE A 93 5.50 1.25 -5.56
CA ILE A 93 4.03 1.28 -5.49
C ILE A 93 3.48 2.39 -6.41
N LEU A 94 4.04 3.60 -6.35
CA LEU A 94 3.62 4.71 -7.22
C LEU A 94 3.87 4.39 -8.70
N THR A 95 5.02 3.81 -9.00
CA THR A 95 5.37 3.39 -10.36
C THR A 95 4.39 2.33 -10.88
N ALA A 96 3.91 1.44 -10.01
CA ALA A 96 2.95 0.41 -10.38
C ALA A 96 1.64 0.99 -10.92
N ASP A 97 1.14 2.09 -10.32
CA ASP A 97 -0.04 2.79 -10.82
C ASP A 97 0.20 3.39 -12.21
N ARG A 98 1.36 4.03 -12.41
CA ARG A 98 1.74 4.59 -13.71
C ARG A 98 1.89 3.50 -14.79
N GLU A 99 2.42 2.34 -14.42
CA GLU A 99 2.55 1.18 -15.30
C GLU A 99 1.18 0.59 -15.67
N SER A 100 0.26 0.51 -14.70
CA SER A 100 -1.06 -0.09 -14.91
C SER A 100 -1.95 0.74 -15.83
N ARG A 101 -1.77 2.07 -15.90
CA ARG A 101 -2.43 2.95 -16.88
C ARG A 101 -2.24 2.47 -18.32
N ARG A 102 -1.08 1.91 -18.66
CA ARG A 102 -0.83 1.35 -20.01
C ARG A 102 -1.65 0.09 -20.30
N ARG A 103 -2.06 -0.64 -19.26
CA ARG A 103 -2.80 -1.89 -19.34
C ARG A 103 -4.31 -1.69 -19.27
N PHE A 104 -4.76 -0.69 -18.51
CA PHE A 104 -6.17 -0.46 -18.20
C PHE A 104 -6.72 0.80 -18.86
N GLY A 105 -6.34 1.05 -20.12
CA GLY A 105 -6.96 2.09 -20.94
C GLY A 105 -6.75 3.52 -20.44
N GLY A 106 -5.64 3.79 -19.75
CA GLY A 106 -5.33 5.09 -19.15
C GLY A 106 -5.67 5.20 -17.67
N HIS A 107 -6.35 4.22 -17.08
CA HIS A 107 -6.72 4.23 -15.65
C HIS A 107 -5.66 3.54 -14.79
N GLY A 108 -5.31 4.20 -13.68
CA GLY A 108 -4.45 3.65 -12.65
C GLY A 108 -5.13 2.49 -11.90
N SER A 109 -4.31 1.70 -11.22
CA SER A 109 -4.74 0.58 -10.37
C SER A 109 -4.97 1.02 -8.93
N ALA A 110 -4.36 2.13 -8.53
CA ALA A 110 -4.46 2.68 -7.19
C ALA A 110 -5.83 3.33 -6.97
N MET A 111 -6.36 3.18 -5.77
CA MET A 111 -7.63 3.74 -5.32
C MET A 111 -7.42 4.50 -4.02
N ALA A 112 -8.12 5.63 -3.86
CA ALA A 112 -8.12 6.38 -2.62
C ALA A 112 -8.92 5.63 -1.53
N GLN A 113 -8.52 5.81 -0.27
CA GLN A 113 -9.24 5.34 0.92
C GLN A 113 -9.42 6.48 1.94
N SER A 114 -10.17 6.25 3.02
CA SER A 114 -10.30 7.24 4.11
C SER A 114 -8.97 7.46 4.81
N PHE A 115 -8.73 8.68 5.32
CA PHE A 115 -7.40 9.06 5.78
C PHE A 115 -6.87 8.26 6.98
N ASN A 116 -7.69 8.08 8.01
CA ASN A 116 -7.32 7.37 9.25
C ASN A 116 -7.95 5.98 9.36
N HIS A 117 -8.37 5.38 8.24
CA HIS A 117 -9.10 4.09 8.25
C HIS A 117 -10.36 4.11 9.13
N THR A 118 -11.03 5.26 9.22
CA THR A 118 -12.22 5.43 10.06
C THR A 118 -13.38 4.59 9.52
N ILE A 119 -14.14 3.94 10.42
CA ILE A 119 -15.42 3.29 10.09
C ILE A 119 -16.45 4.38 9.78
N LEU A 120 -16.49 4.82 8.52
CA LEU A 120 -17.27 5.98 8.08
C LEU A 120 -18.76 5.95 8.46
N PRO A 121 -19.47 4.79 8.47
CA PRO A 121 -20.86 4.76 8.91
C PRO A 121 -21.08 5.07 10.39
N LEU A 122 -20.05 4.95 11.22
CA LEU A 122 -20.10 5.27 12.66
C LEU A 122 -19.61 6.69 12.96
N ALA A 123 -19.05 7.39 11.98
CA ALA A 123 -18.54 8.75 12.13
C ALA A 123 -19.68 9.79 12.06
N SER A 124 -19.44 10.96 12.66
CA SER A 124 -20.30 12.13 12.43
C SER A 124 -20.28 12.52 10.95
N GLU A 125 -21.26 13.29 10.49
CA GLU A 125 -21.29 13.73 9.10
C GLU A 125 -20.04 14.56 8.73
N ASP A 126 -19.61 15.42 9.65
CA ASP A 126 -18.43 16.27 9.47
C ASP A 126 -17.14 15.45 9.44
N ASP A 127 -16.98 14.50 10.37
CA ASP A 127 -15.82 13.60 10.38
C ASP A 127 -15.76 12.75 9.11
N ARG A 128 -16.90 12.19 8.68
CA ARG A 128 -16.96 11.40 7.45
C ARG A 128 -16.52 12.22 6.24
N ARG A 129 -17.01 13.46 6.11
CA ARG A 129 -16.61 14.37 5.02
C ARG A 129 -15.13 14.71 5.08
N LEU A 130 -14.60 14.94 6.28
CA LEU A 130 -13.19 15.25 6.49
C LEU A 130 -12.30 14.06 6.11
N GLN A 131 -12.63 12.86 6.58
CA GLN A 131 -11.92 11.62 6.28
C GLN A 131 -11.85 11.31 4.78
N ILE A 132 -12.96 11.53 4.06
CA ILE A 132 -13.00 11.38 2.60
C ILE A 132 -12.15 12.45 1.93
N ARG A 133 -12.31 13.72 2.31
CA ARG A 133 -11.57 14.83 1.68
C ARG A 133 -10.06 14.68 1.87
N TRP A 134 -9.60 14.36 3.07
CA TRP A 134 -8.18 14.15 3.34
C TRP A 134 -7.63 12.94 2.61
N GLY A 135 -8.39 11.84 2.52
CA GLY A 135 -8.00 10.67 1.74
C GLY A 135 -7.82 10.97 0.25
N LEU A 136 -8.73 11.77 -0.33
CA LEU A 136 -8.62 12.22 -1.72
C LEU A 136 -7.41 13.15 -1.92
N MET A 137 -7.19 14.11 -1.01
CA MET A 137 -6.05 15.03 -1.08
C MET A 137 -4.70 14.30 -0.99
N ASP A 138 -4.57 13.32 -0.08
CA ASP A 138 -3.35 12.50 0.02
C ASP A 138 -3.13 11.71 -1.27
N PHE A 139 -4.18 11.09 -1.82
CA PHE A 139 -4.09 10.35 -3.08
C PHE A 139 -3.64 11.24 -4.24
N GLU A 140 -4.26 12.41 -4.43
CA GLU A 140 -3.90 13.37 -5.48
C GLU A 140 -2.47 13.89 -5.36
N SER A 141 -1.94 13.96 -4.13
CA SER A 141 -0.56 14.42 -3.93
C SER A 141 0.51 13.39 -4.30
N ARG A 142 0.14 12.10 -4.40
CA ARG A 142 1.08 10.98 -4.58
C ARG A 142 0.98 10.26 -5.92
N PHE A 143 -0.23 10.07 -6.47
CA PHE A 143 -0.50 9.24 -7.67
C PHE A 143 -0.89 10.06 -8.91
#